data_AF-A0A847ZXE5-F1
#
_entry.id   AF-A0A847ZXE5-F1
#
_cell.length_a   1.000
_cell.length_b   1.000
_cell.length_c   1.000
_cell.angle_alpha   90.00
_cell.angle_beta   90.00
_cell.angle_gamma   90.00
#
_symmetry.space_group_name_H-M   'P 1'
#
loop_
_entity.id
_entity.type
_entity.pdbx_description
1 polymer ?
#
loop_
_entity_poly.entity_id
_entity_poly.type
_entity_poly.pdbx_seq_one_letter_code
_entity_poly.pdbx_strand_id
1 'polypeptide(L)'
;ETFDAELAVSYPKLGLSESFISRVETNSAKRTVQARSSDAPFRSIETTWQITPSGSGADVSIYIDYAFRNPFIQLAAGGLMDVAISKVMASFEARALVINKTTV
;
A
#
# COMPACT_ATOMS: atom_id res chain seq x y z
N GLU A 1 15.17 2.02 -8.38
CA GLU A 1 14.98 0.74 -9.10
C GLU A 1 13.53 0.64 -9.52
N THR A 2 13.22 -0.14 -10.55
CA THR A 2 11.83 -0.33 -11.02
C THR A 2 11.54 -1.81 -11.19
N PHE A 3 10.42 -2.28 -10.66
CA PHE A 3 9.98 -3.67 -10.75
C PHE A 3 8.45 -3.76 -10.68
N ASP A 4 7.91 -4.93 -11.03
CA ASP A 4 6.48 -5.20 -10.88
C ASP A 4 6.22 -5.99 -9.60
N ALA A 5 5.12 -5.66 -8.93
CA ALA A 5 4.65 -6.35 -7.74
C ALA A 5 3.16 -6.62 -7.84
N GLU A 6 2.74 -7.79 -7.39
CA GLU A 6 1.32 -8.14 -7.29
C GLU A 6 0.80 -7.82 -5.89
N LEU A 7 -0.38 -7.19 -5.83
CA LEU A 7 -1.15 -7.06 -4.60
C LEU A 7 -2.50 -7.75 -4.79
N ALA A 8 -2.78 -8.73 -3.94
CA ALA A 8 -4.08 -9.41 -3.87
C ALA A 8 -4.90 -8.84 -2.72
N VAL A 9 -6.14 -8.45 -2.98
CA VAL A 9 -7.02 -7.83 -2.00
C VAL A 9 -8.38 -8.49 -2.01
N SER A 10 -8.78 -9.04 -0.86
CA SER A 10 -10.10 -9.63 -0.65
C SER A 10 -10.86 -8.87 0.42
N TYR A 11 -11.95 -8.20 0.01
CA TYR A 11 -12.93 -7.57 0.88
C TYR A 11 -14.30 -8.24 0.71
N PRO A 12 -14.61 -9.29 1.48
CA PRO A 12 -15.88 -10.00 1.40
C PRO A 12 -17.10 -9.08 1.58
N LYS A 13 -16.98 -8.04 2.43
CA LYS A 13 -18.04 -7.07 2.70
C LYS A 13 -18.41 -6.19 1.49
N LEU A 14 -17.49 -6.03 0.53
CA LEU A 14 -17.70 -5.28 -0.71
C LEU A 14 -17.84 -6.21 -1.92
N GLY A 15 -17.85 -7.54 -1.71
CA GLY A 15 -17.86 -8.52 -2.79
C GLY A 15 -16.62 -8.46 -3.69
N LEU A 16 -15.51 -7.90 -3.19
CA LEU A 16 -14.29 -7.69 -3.97
C LEU A 16 -13.26 -8.77 -3.63
N SER A 17 -12.73 -9.45 -4.64
CA SER A 17 -11.58 -10.36 -4.48
C SER A 17 -10.80 -10.39 -5.78
N GLU A 18 -9.86 -9.46 -5.92
CA GLU A 18 -9.07 -9.29 -7.13
C GLU A 18 -7.58 -9.11 -6.77
N SER A 19 -6.70 -9.49 -7.68
CA SER A 19 -5.29 -9.12 -7.65
C SER A 19 -4.97 -8.19 -8.80
N PHE A 20 -4.04 -7.27 -8.56
CA PHE A 20 -3.59 -6.31 -9.56
C PHE A 20 -2.07 -6.18 -9.52
N ILE A 21 -1.50 -5.98 -10.69
CA ILE A 21 -0.07 -5.76 -10.84
C ILE A 21 0.18 -4.26 -10.76
N SER A 22 1.12 -3.88 -9.90
CA SER A 22 1.59 -2.51 -9.76
C SER A 22 3.00 -2.39 -10.28
N ARG A 23 3.26 -1.33 -11.05
CA ARG A 23 4.62 -0.92 -11.36
C ARG A 23 5.18 -0.12 -10.18
N VAL A 24 6.26 -0.62 -9.61
CA VAL A 24 6.92 -0.06 -8.43
C VAL A 24 8.20 0.64 -8.82
N GLU A 25 8.39 1.86 -8.33
CA GLU A 25 9.58 2.67 -8.50
C GLU A 25 10.13 3.06 -7.13
N THR A 26 11.39 2.71 -6.88
CA THR A 26 12.11 3.04 -5.64
C THR A 26 13.12 4.15 -5.90
N ASN A 27 13.18 5.12 -4.98
CA ASN A 27 14.17 6.18 -4.97
C ASN A 27 14.88 6.19 -3.63
N SER A 28 16.12 5.71 -3.60
CA SER A 28 16.93 5.65 -2.38
C SER A 28 17.32 7.02 -1.85
N ALA A 29 17.60 7.99 -2.74
CA ALA A 29 17.97 9.35 -2.35
C ALA A 29 16.82 10.08 -1.64
N LYS A 30 15.59 9.90 -2.14
CA LYS A 30 14.37 10.48 -1.54
C LYS A 30 13.72 9.57 -0.48
N ARG A 31 14.19 8.33 -0.35
CA ARG A 31 13.64 7.28 0.53
C ARG A 31 12.15 7.05 0.29
N THR A 32 11.80 6.98 -0.99
CA THR A 32 10.41 6.82 -1.43
C THR A 32 10.23 5.53 -2.21
N VAL A 33 9.06 4.92 -2.06
CA VAL A 33 8.60 3.82 -2.92
C VAL A 33 7.24 4.21 -3.48
N GLN A 34 7.14 4.32 -4.79
CA GLN A 34 5.90 4.63 -5.50
C GLN A 34 5.40 3.38 -6.21
N ALA A 35 4.11 3.11 -6.13
CA ALA A 35 3.46 2.01 -6.84
C ALA A 35 2.25 2.56 -7.58
N ARG A 36 2.13 2.24 -8.88
CA ARG A 36 1.00 2.65 -9.71
C ARG A 36 0.39 1.46 -10.42
N SER A 37 -0.94 1.43 -10.48
CA SER A 37 -1.70 0.46 -11.28
C SER A 37 -2.98 1.08 -11.83
N SER A 38 -3.43 0.57 -12.97
CA SER A 38 -4.71 0.88 -13.61
C SER A 38 -5.56 -0.37 -13.87
N ASP A 39 -5.16 -1.49 -13.26
CA ASP A 39 -5.84 -2.76 -13.38
C ASP A 39 -7.15 -2.75 -12.57
N ALA A 40 -8.13 -3.54 -13.02
CA ALA A 40 -9.34 -3.78 -12.23
C ALA A 40 -8.96 -4.31 -10.84
N PRO A 41 -9.66 -3.86 -9.78
CA PRO A 41 -10.95 -3.17 -9.75
C PRO A 41 -10.84 -1.64 -9.79
N PHE A 42 -9.62 -1.13 -9.83
CA PHE A 42 -9.32 0.29 -9.83
C PHE A 42 -9.39 0.84 -11.25
N ARG A 43 -9.78 2.11 -11.35
CA ARG A 43 -9.52 2.94 -12.52
C ARG A 43 -8.09 3.46 -12.47
N SER A 44 -7.65 3.83 -11.28
CA SER A 44 -6.29 4.22 -10.95
C SER A 44 -6.06 3.98 -9.47
N ILE A 45 -4.88 3.48 -9.14
CA ILE A 45 -4.36 3.45 -7.77
C ILE A 45 -2.90 3.86 -7.82
N GLU A 46 -2.55 4.85 -7.01
CA GLU A 46 -1.18 5.30 -6.78
C GLU A 46 -0.92 5.30 -5.29
N THR A 47 0.17 4.65 -4.89
CA THR A 47 0.61 4.60 -3.50
C THR A 47 2.02 5.12 -3.39
N THR A 48 2.24 6.08 -2.50
CA THR A 48 3.56 6.62 -2.17
C THR A 48 3.89 6.31 -0.73
N TRP A 49 4.96 5.54 -0.54
CA TRP A 49 5.58 5.33 0.76
C TRP A 49 6.74 6.30 0.92
N GLN A 50 6.80 6.96 2.08
CA GLN A 50 7.90 7.83 2.47
C GLN A 50 8.48 7.32 3.79
N ILE A 51 9.79 7.08 3.79
CA ILE A 51 10.53 6.61 4.96
C ILE A 51 11.48 7.71 5.40
N THR A 52 11.22 8.28 6.58
CA THR A 52 11.99 9.40 7.13
C THR A 52 12.74 8.94 8.37
N PRO A 53 14.08 9.06 8.44
CA PRO A 53 14.83 8.74 9.65
C PRO A 53 14.35 9.56 10.83
N SER A 54 14.20 8.90 11.98
CA SER A 54 13.72 9.55 13.20
C SER A 54 14.38 8.90 14.40
N GLY A 55 15.38 9.57 14.97
CA GLY A 55 16.17 9.06 16.10
C GLY A 55 16.77 7.69 15.82
N SER A 56 16.42 6.70 16.66
CA SER A 56 16.86 5.30 16.53
C SER A 56 15.99 4.45 15.60
N GLY A 57 15.05 5.06 14.88
CA GLY A 57 14.12 4.37 13.99
C GLY A 57 13.81 5.18 12.73
N ALA A 58 12.63 4.94 12.16
CA ALA A 58 12.14 5.68 11.01
C ALA A 58 10.63 5.88 11.12
N ASP A 59 10.18 7.07 10.74
CA ASP A 59 8.78 7.38 10.54
C ASP A 59 8.41 6.94 9.12
N VAL A 60 7.39 6.07 9.01
CA VAL A 60 6.89 5.57 7.73
C VAL A 60 5.49 6.12 7.51
N SER A 61 5.32 6.83 6.39
CA SER A 61 4.02 7.34 5.98
C SER A 61 3.64 6.76 4.63
N ILE A 62 2.34 6.49 4.48
CA ILE A 62 1.74 5.99 3.25
C ILE A 62 0.69 6.99 2.79
N TYR A 63 0.78 7.40 1.53
CA TYR A 63 -0.24 8.17 0.85
C TYR A 63 -0.82 7.33 -0.27
N ILE A 64 -2.15 7.21 -0.32
CA ILE A 64 -2.86 6.43 -1.34
C ILE A 64 -3.87 7.34 -2.02
N ASP A 65 -3.72 7.47 -3.33
CA ASP A 65 -4.73 8.05 -4.20
C ASP A 65 -5.37 6.92 -5.01
N TYR A 66 -6.69 6.80 -4.96
CA TYR A 66 -7.39 5.71 -5.64
C TYR A 66 -8.75 6.14 -6.17
N ALA A 67 -9.12 5.55 -7.30
CA ALA A 67 -10.44 5.63 -7.88
C ALA A 67 -10.91 4.23 -8.27
N PHE A 68 -12.01 3.76 -7.71
CA PHE A 68 -12.67 2.55 -8.16
C PHE A 68 -13.42 2.79 -9.47
N ARG A 69 -13.52 1.76 -10.31
CA ARG A 69 -14.37 1.81 -11.52
C ARG A 69 -15.86 1.88 -11.18
N ASN A 70 -16.27 1.27 -10.07
CA ASN A 70 -17.66 1.26 -9.62
C ASN A 70 -17.89 2.38 -8.57
N PRO A 71 -18.76 3.37 -8.85
CA PRO A 71 -19.02 4.49 -7.95
C PRO A 71 -19.67 4.06 -6.63
N PHE A 72 -20.43 2.97 -6.59
CA PHE A 72 -20.99 2.43 -5.35
C PHE A 72 -19.91 1.86 -4.43
N ILE A 73 -18.90 1.18 -5.01
CA ILE A 73 -17.73 0.69 -4.28
C ILE A 73 -16.91 1.88 -3.77
N GLN A 74 -16.71 2.92 -4.59
CA GLN A 74 -16.03 4.15 -4.16
C GLN A 74 -16.70 4.77 -2.92
N LEU A 75 -18.03 4.87 -2.92
CA LEU A 75 -18.78 5.43 -1.80
C LEU A 75 -18.68 4.56 -0.55
N ALA A 76 -18.77 3.23 -0.70
CA ALA A 76 -18.66 2.29 0.41
C ALA A 76 -17.23 2.18 0.97
N ALA A 77 -16.20 2.51 0.17
CA ALA A 77 -14.80 2.39 0.55
C ALA A 77 -14.36 3.41 1.62
N GLY A 78 -15.00 4.59 1.72
CA GLY A 78 -14.52 5.70 2.55
C GLY A 78 -14.19 5.33 4.00
N GLY A 79 -15.08 4.61 4.70
CA GLY A 79 -14.83 4.17 6.08
C GLY A 79 -14.10 2.83 6.21
N LEU A 80 -14.03 2.05 5.13
CA LEU A 80 -13.39 0.72 5.12
C LEU A 80 -11.90 0.80 4.77
N MET A 81 -11.50 1.78 3.97
CA MET A 81 -10.13 1.95 3.53
C MET A 81 -9.21 2.29 4.71
N ASP A 82 -9.65 3.14 5.64
CA ASP A 82 -8.87 3.45 6.85
C ASP A 82 -8.51 2.19 7.65
N VAL A 83 -9.47 1.27 7.78
CA VAL A 83 -9.26 -0.02 8.46
C VAL A 83 -8.28 -0.90 7.67
N ALA A 84 -8.40 -0.92 6.34
CA ALA A 84 -7.50 -1.67 5.48
C ALA A 84 -6.05 -1.13 5.56
N ILE A 85 -5.87 0.19 5.42
CA ILE A 85 -4.57 0.85 5.51
C ILE A 85 -3.95 0.61 6.88
N SER A 86 -4.73 0.73 7.96
CA SER A 86 -4.27 0.44 9.32
C SER A 86 -3.73 -1.00 9.45
N LYS A 87 -4.41 -1.97 8.84
CA LYS A 87 -3.93 -3.37 8.81
C LYS A 87 -2.66 -3.54 8.00
N VAL A 88 -2.54 -2.85 6.87
CA VAL A 88 -1.32 -2.86 6.03
C VAL A 88 -0.14 -2.29 6.82
N MET A 89 -0.31 -1.15 7.48
CA MET A 89 0.72 -0.54 8.32
C MET A 89 1.13 -1.45 9.49
N ALA A 90 0.15 -2.04 10.19
CA ALA A 90 0.44 -2.98 11.27
C ALA A 90 1.22 -4.22 10.79
N SER A 91 0.88 -4.73 9.59
CA SER A 91 1.58 -5.86 8.98
C SER A 91 3.00 -5.50 8.56
N PHE A 92 3.20 -4.29 8.04
CA PHE A 92 4.51 -3.74 7.70
C PHE A 92 5.39 -3.62 8.94
N GLU A 93 4.90 -3.01 10.02
CA GLU A 93 5.62 -2.86 11.29
C GLU A 93 5.98 -4.22 11.89
N ALA A 94 5.03 -5.16 11.93
CA ALA A 94 5.28 -6.51 12.41
C ALA A 94 6.41 -7.20 11.62
N ARG A 95 6.41 -7.05 10.28
CA ARG A 95 7.47 -7.61 9.44
C ARG A 95 8.81 -6.92 9.68
N ALA A 96 8.85 -5.61 9.85
CA ALA A 96 10.05 -4.85 10.13
C ALA A 96 10.70 -5.30 11.45
N LEU A 97 9.88 -5.55 12.49
CA LEU A 97 10.36 -6.08 13.78
C LEU A 97 11.00 -7.46 13.63
N VAL A 98 10.42 -8.34 12.80
CA VAL A 98 11.00 -9.68 12.55
C VAL A 98 12.35 -9.55 11.86
N ILE A 99 12.46 -8.74 10.78
CA ILE A 99 13.72 -8.57 10.04
C ILE A 99 14.80 -7.94 10.93
N ASN A 100 14.45 -6.92 11.71
CA ASN A 100 15.38 -6.24 12.59
C ASN A 100 15.92 -7.18 13.68
N LYS A 101 15.07 -8.07 14.23
CA LYS A 101 15.50 -9.08 15.21
C LYS A 101 16.35 -10.22 14.62
N THR A 102 16.30 -10.45 13.32
CA THR A 102 17.10 -11.48 12.63
C THR A 102 18.49 -10.99 12.22
N THR A 103 18.80 -9.69 12.41
CA THR A 103 20.10 -9.09 12.07
C THR A 103 21.02 -8.97 13.30
N VAL A 104 21.06 -10.00 14.14
CA VAL A 104 22.01 -10.13 15.26
C VAL A 104 22.77 -11.44 15.15
#